data_AF-A0A930N3N8-F1
#
_entry.id   AF-A0A930N3N8-F1
#
_cell.length_a   1.000
_cell.length_b   1.000
_cell.length_c   1.000
_cell.angle_alpha   90.00
_cell.angle_beta   90.00
_cell.angle_gamma   90.00
#
_symmetry.space_group_name_H-M   'P 1'
#
loop_
_entity.id
_entity.type
_entity.pdbx_description
1 polymer ?
#
loop_
_entity_poly.entity_id
_entity_poly.type
_entity_poly.pdbx_seq_one_letter_code
_entity_poly.pdbx_strand_id
1 'polypeptide(L)' 'MIGTEIKEFGQVINNDKLMVVHVNLPQGKKIAPHDHQGQDIFFSVVKGQVKATLNNSEEHTLSPG' A
#
# COMPACT_ATOMS: atom_id res chain seq x y z
N MET A 1 -18.62 17.49 3.38
CA MET A 1 -18.07 16.17 3.04
C MET A 1 -16.63 16.15 3.56
N ILE A 2 -16.26 15.23 4.45
CA ILE A 2 -14.95 15.24 5.17
C ILE A 2 -13.81 14.61 4.33
N GLY A 3 -14.12 14.02 3.17
CA GLY A 3 -13.13 13.51 2.24
C GLY A 3 -13.76 12.86 1.02
N THR A 4 -12.91 12.37 0.11
CA THR A 4 -13.29 11.61 -1.07
C THR A 4 -13.18 10.11 -0.78
N GLU A 5 -14.26 9.36 -0.97
CA GLU A 5 -14.23 7.90 -0.91
C GLU A 5 -13.61 7.34 -2.20
N ILE A 6 -12.60 6.48 -2.08
CA ILE A 6 -11.93 5.82 -3.21
C ILE A 6 -12.43 4.38 -3.28
N LYS A 7 -13.11 4.00 -4.38
CA LYS A 7 -13.67 2.65 -4.57
C LYS A 7 -12.88 1.84 -5.59
N GLU A 8 -12.22 2.52 -6.50
CA GLU A 8 -11.46 1.97 -7.59
C GLU A 8 -10.12 1.42 -7.09
N PHE A 9 -9.63 0.36 -7.74
CA PHE A 9 -8.30 -0.19 -7.52
C PHE A 9 -7.32 0.30 -8.59
N GLY A 10 -6.03 0.25 -8.27
CA GLY A 10 -4.95 0.75 -9.13
C GLY A 10 -4.48 2.15 -8.72
N GLN A 11 -3.83 2.86 -9.63
CA GLN A 11 -3.38 4.23 -9.41
C GLN A 11 -4.59 5.17 -9.47
N VAL A 12 -4.99 5.72 -8.34
CA VAL A 12 -6.21 6.53 -8.19
C VAL A 12 -5.91 8.02 -8.08
N ILE A 13 -4.71 8.39 -7.62
CA ILE A 13 -4.20 9.76 -7.61
C ILE A 13 -2.74 9.70 -8.06
N ASN A 14 -2.36 10.59 -8.97
CA ASN A 14 -0.96 10.81 -9.36
C ASN A 14 -0.81 12.27 -9.78
N ASN A 15 -0.08 13.04 -8.96
CA ASN A 15 0.25 14.43 -9.22
C ASN A 15 1.61 14.75 -8.58
N ASP A 16 2.06 16.00 -8.75
CA ASP A 16 3.38 16.47 -8.30
C ASP A 16 3.61 16.37 -6.79
N LYS A 17 2.55 16.18 -5.98
CA LYS A 17 2.64 16.11 -4.52
C LYS A 17 2.62 14.68 -3.99
N LEU A 18 1.84 13.79 -4.61
CA LEU A 18 1.67 12.43 -4.12
C LEU A 18 1.09 11.49 -5.19
N MET A 19 1.37 10.20 -4.98
CA MET A 19 0.77 9.10 -5.71
C MET A 19 0.02 8.20 -4.73
N VAL A 20 -1.24 7.88 -5.02
CA VAL A 20 -2.03 6.90 -4.27
C VAL A 20 -2.34 5.72 -5.17
N VAL A 21 -2.02 4.53 -4.67
CA VAL A 21 -2.39 3.26 -5.28
C VAL A 21 -3.28 2.49 -4.32
N HIS A 22 -4.50 2.19 -4.73
CA HIS A 22 -5.40 1.33 -3.98
C HIS A 22 -5.21 -0.10 -4.45
N VAL A 23 -4.55 -0.91 -3.62
CA VAL A 23 -4.15 -2.28 -3.99
C VAL A 23 -5.19 -3.29 -3.52
N ASN A 24 -5.75 -4.05 -4.47
CA ASN A 24 -6.45 -5.30 -4.16
C ASN A 24 -5.46 -6.47 -4.22
N LEU A 25 -5.04 -6.99 -3.07
CA LEU A 25 -4.12 -8.12 -2.98
C LEU A 25 -4.89 -9.39 -2.56
N PRO A 26 -5.15 -10.35 -3.47
CA PRO A 26 -5.82 -11.59 -3.10
C PRO A 26 -5.02 -12.41 -2.08
N GLN A 27 -5.73 -13.18 -1.25
CA GLN A 27 -5.11 -14.03 -0.24
C GLN A 27 -4.05 -14.96 -0.85
N GLY A 28 -2.89 -15.03 -0.22
CA GLY A 28 -1.76 -15.86 -0.66
C GLY A 28 -0.96 -15.30 -1.84
N LYS A 29 -1.39 -14.19 -2.45
CA LYS A 29 -0.58 -13.47 -3.45
C LYS A 29 0.41 -12.53 -2.76
N LYS A 30 1.50 -12.26 -3.48
CA LYS A 30 2.59 -11.39 -3.03
C LYS A 30 2.87 -10.34 -4.10
N ILE A 31 3.27 -9.16 -3.66
CA ILE A 31 3.87 -8.15 -4.50
C ILE A 31 5.36 -8.49 -4.62
N ALA A 32 5.92 -8.41 -5.82
CA ALA A 32 7.35 -8.67 -6.02
C ALA A 32 8.19 -7.62 -5.26
N PRO A 33 9.34 -8.00 -4.66
CA PRO A 33 10.24 -7.04 -4.02
C PRO A 33 10.69 -5.95 -5.01
N HIS A 34 10.66 -4.70 -4.58
CA HIS A 34 11.10 -3.53 -5.33
C HIS A 34 11.44 -2.38 -4.37
N ASP A 35 12.15 -1.38 -4.88
CA ASP A 35 12.55 -0.19 -4.14
C ASP A 35 11.81 1.06 -4.64
N HIS A 36 11.71 2.06 -3.77
CA HIS A 36 11.17 3.39 -4.05
C HIS A 36 12.24 4.46 -3.80
N GLN A 37 13.22 4.58 -4.71
CA GLN A 37 14.34 5.50 -4.53
C GLN A 37 13.88 6.96 -4.54
N GLY A 38 14.25 7.70 -3.49
CA GLY A 38 13.91 9.13 -3.35
C GLY A 38 12.44 9.41 -2.99
N GLN A 39 11.69 8.40 -2.56
CA GLN A 39 10.30 8.54 -2.15
C GLN A 39 10.08 7.96 -0.75
N ASP A 40 9.42 8.72 0.12
CA ASP A 40 8.88 8.18 1.36
C ASP A 40 7.57 7.45 1.07
N ILE A 41 7.44 6.25 1.61
CA ILE A 41 6.28 5.40 1.38
C ILE A 41 5.50 5.21 2.67
N PHE A 42 4.19 5.43 2.56
CA PHE A 42 3.21 5.12 3.59
C PHE A 42 2.20 4.17 2.98
N PHE A 43 1.87 3.09 3.68
CA PHE A 43 0.79 2.21 3.31
C PHE A 43 -0.07 1.90 4.53
N SER A 44 -1.37 1.81 4.30
CA SER A 44 -2.37 1.51 5.33
C SER A 44 -3.18 0.31 4.88
N VAL A 45 -3.42 -0.61 5.80
CA VAL A 45 -4.24 -1.79 5.53
C VAL A 45 -5.70 -1.39 5.71
N VAL A 46 -6.48 -1.36 4.62
CA VAL A 46 -7.91 -1.01 4.69
C VAL A 46 -8.74 -2.20 5.17
N LYS A 47 -8.38 -3.42 4.76
CA LYS A 47 -9.09 -4.66 5.11
C LYS A 47 -8.14 -5.86 5.07
N GLY A 48 -8.35 -6.81 5.97
CA GLY A 48 -7.61 -8.07 6.02
C GLY A 48 -6.33 -7.95 6.86
N GLN A 49 -5.29 -8.67 6.45
CA GLN A 49 -3.98 -8.63 7.11
C GLN A 49 -2.89 -8.78 6.05
N VAL A 50 -1.81 -8.03 6.18
CA VAL A 50 -0.65 -8.09 5.28
C VAL A 50 0.60 -8.33 6.09
N LYS A 51 1.52 -9.13 5.55
CA LYS A 51 2.88 -9.25 6.03
C LYS A 51 3.80 -8.43 5.11
N ALA A 52 4.48 -7.44 5.67
CA ALA A 52 5.47 -6.65 4.98
C ALA A 52 6.88 -7.13 5.36
N THR A 53 7.77 -7.24 4.38
CA THR A 53 9.18 -7.57 4.60
C THR A 53 10.03 -6.43 4.05
N LEU A 54 10.83 -5.79 4.91
CA LEU A 54 11.74 -4.72 4.56
C LEU A 54 13.18 -5.26 4.54
N ASN A 55 13.95 -4.87 3.52
CA ASN A 55 15.35 -5.27 3.36
C ASN A 55 15.62 -6.79 3.50
N ASN A 56 14.64 -7.61 3.13
CA ASN A 56 14.64 -9.08 3.24
C ASN A 56 14.88 -9.63 4.67
N SER A 57 14.81 -8.80 5.71
CA SER A 57 15.19 -9.19 7.07
C SER A 57 14.18 -8.77 8.13
N GLU A 58 13.54 -7.62 7.95
CA GLU A 58 12.61 -7.06 8.91
C GLU A 58 11.17 -7.39 8.50
N GLU A 59 10.42 -8.04 9.38
CA GLU A 59 9.06 -8.49 9.07
C GLU A 59 8.03 -7.85 10.00
N HIS A 60 6.97 -7.31 9.40
CA HIS A 60 5.85 -6.68 10.10
C HIS A 60 4.54 -7.31 9.69
N THR A 61 3.67 -7.59 10.65
CA THR A 61 2.28 -8.02 10.38
C THR A 61 1.34 -6.88 10.70
N LEU A 62 0.55 -6.47 9.72
CA LEU A 62 -0.26 -5.27 9.75
C LEU A 62 -1.73 -5.61 9.53
N SER A 63 -2.59 -5.02 10.34
CA SER A 63 -4.05 -5.08 10.24
C SER A 63 -4.63 -3.65 10.19
N PRO A 64 -5.90 -3.47 9.78
CA PRO A 64 -6.54 -2.16 9.80
C PRO A 64 -6.57 -1.52 11.19
N GLY A 65 -6.48 -0.19 11.21
CA GLY A 65 -6.36 0.62 12.42
C GLY A 65 -4.92 0.97 12.74
#